data_AF-D6Z1E8-F1
#
_entry.id   AF-D6Z1E8-F1
#
_cell.length_a   1.000
_cell.length_b   1.000
_cell.length_c   1.000
_cell.angle_alpha   90.00
_cell.angle_beta   90.00
_cell.angle_gamma   90.00
#
_symmetry.space_group_name_H-M   'P 1'
#
loop_
_entity.id
_entity.type
_entity.pdbx_description
1 polymer ?
#
loop_
_entity_poly.entity_id
_entity_poly.type
_entity_poly.pdbx_seq_one_letter_code
_entity_poly.pdbx_strand_id
1 'polypeptide(L)' 'MRENKEKDQQGGNICAVCGGKKVIAGTCTCDHEWRGNQGDDAWEDCKCTPDVPCPECGGTGVLGG' A
#
# COMPACT_ATOMS: atom_id res chain seq x y z
N MET A 1 4.95 29.28 1.82
CA MET A 1 4.32 27.96 1.57
C MET A 1 5.48 27.00 1.44
N ARG A 2 5.66 26.07 2.38
CA ARG A 2 6.88 25.25 2.47
C ARG A 2 6.82 24.14 1.42
N GLU A 3 7.71 24.20 0.43
CA GLU A 3 7.93 23.17 -0.58
C GLU A 3 8.40 21.88 0.11
N ASN A 4 7.50 20.90 0.25
CA ASN A 4 7.86 19.54 0.66
C ASN A 4 8.41 18.81 -0.57
N LYS A 5 9.68 19.06 -0.88
CA LYS A 5 10.40 18.36 -1.95
C LYS A 5 10.83 17.00 -1.38
N GLU A 6 9.94 16.02 -1.49
CA GLU A 6 10.22 14.61 -1.20
C GLU A 6 11.42 14.17 -2.06
N LYS A 7 12.52 13.91 -1.36
CA LYS A 7 13.83 13.63 -1.93
C LYS A 7 14.00 12.12 -2.09
N ASP A 8 13.60 11.59 -3.24
CA ASP A 8 13.90 10.22 -3.62
C ASP A 8 14.53 10.22 -5.02
N GLN A 9 15.71 10.84 -5.12
CA GLN A 9 16.56 10.72 -6.30
C GLN A 9 17.91 10.14 -5.86
N GLN A 10 17.93 8.81 -5.72
CA GLN A 10 19.14 8.00 -5.61
C GLN A 10 19.17 7.03 -6.78
N GLY A 11 19.63 7.52 -7.95
CA GLY A 11 20.30 6.77 -9.03
C GLY A 11 19.69 5.49 -9.62
N GLY A 12 18.54 5.01 -9.14
CA GLY A 12 17.86 3.80 -9.59
C GLY A 12 16.48 4.15 -10.13
N ASN A 13 15.99 3.35 -11.07
CA ASN A 13 14.65 3.54 -11.62
C ASN A 13 13.65 3.25 -10.48
N ILE A 14 13.01 4.28 -9.95
CA ILE A 14 12.05 4.10 -8.86
C ILE A 14 10.96 3.14 -9.33
N CYS A 15 10.65 2.15 -8.49
CA CYS A 15 9.61 1.19 -8.82
C CYS A 15 8.29 1.95 -8.97
N ALA A 16 7.80 2.09 -10.20
CA ALA A 16 6.59 2.85 -10.51
C ALA A 16 5.34 2.26 -9.83
N VAL A 17 5.36 0.95 -9.54
CA VAL A 17 4.24 0.25 -8.91
C VAL A 17 4.04 0.64 -7.46
N CYS A 18 5.12 0.74 -6.67
CA CYS A 18 5.02 1.20 -5.28
C CYS A 18 5.46 2.65 -5.07
N GLY A 19 5.91 3.34 -6.11
CA GLY A 19 6.46 4.71 -6.04
C GLY A 19 7.60 4.85 -5.02
N GLY A 20 8.46 3.84 -4.89
CA GLY A 20 9.52 3.84 -3.87
C GLY A 20 9.11 3.39 -2.47
N LYS A 21 7.82 3.17 -2.21
CA LYS A 21 7.31 2.81 -0.86
C LYS A 21 7.65 1.40 -0.41
N LYS A 22 8.22 0.54 -1.28
CA LYS A 22 8.60 -0.87 -1.01
C LYS A 22 7.44 -1.83 -0.78
N VAL A 23 6.33 -1.33 -0.25
CA VAL A 23 5.08 -2.06 -0.06
C VAL A 23 3.97 -1.47 -0.92
N ILE A 24 3.01 -2.29 -1.28
CA ILE A 24 1.73 -1.89 -1.84
C ILE A 24 0.78 -1.75 -0.65
N ALA A 25 0.29 -0.54 -0.43
CA ALA A 25 -0.66 -0.28 0.63
C ALA A 25 -1.93 -1.09 0.37
N GLY A 26 -2.36 -1.86 1.37
CA GLY A 26 -3.63 -2.55 1.31
C GLY A 26 -4.79 -1.56 1.23
N THR A 27 -5.87 -2.00 0.59
CA THR A 27 -7.10 -1.23 0.48
C THR A 27 -8.10 -1.68 1.53
N CYS A 28 -8.77 -0.72 2.16
CA CYS A 28 -9.93 -0.96 2.99
C CYS A 28 -11.19 -0.77 2.16
N THR A 29 -11.97 -1.83 2.05
CA THR A 29 -13.24 -1.83 1.33
C THR A 29 -14.36 -1.91 2.36
N CYS A 30 -15.14 -0.83 2.45
CA CYS A 30 -16.29 -0.73 3.35
C CYS A 30 -17.57 -0.90 2.54
N ASP A 31 -18.15 -2.09 2.59
CA ASP A 31 -19.35 -2.43 1.82
C ASP A 31 -20.44 -2.94 2.76
N HIS A 32 -21.53 -2.18 2.84
CA HIS A 32 -22.71 -2.55 3.62
C HIS A 32 -23.42 -3.81 3.08
N GLU A 33 -23.10 -4.25 1.85
CA GLU A 33 -23.58 -5.50 1.27
C GLU A 33 -22.88 -6.75 1.85
N TRP A 34 -21.71 -6.59 2.48
CA TRP A 34 -20.95 -7.68 3.09
C TRP A 34 -21.29 -7.91 4.57
N ARG A 35 -22.46 -7.43 5.01
CA ARG A 35 -23.10 -7.76 6.30
C ARG A 35 -23.42 -9.26 6.38
N GLY A 36 -22.39 -10.10 6.44
CA GLY A 36 -22.51 -11.55 6.32
C GLY A 36 -21.56 -12.35 7.22
N ASN A 37 -20.59 -11.73 7.89
CA ASN A 37 -19.75 -12.45 8.85
C ASN A 37 -19.61 -11.66 10.15
N GLN A 38 -20.32 -12.11 11.17
CA GLN A 38 -20.17 -11.68 12.55
C GLN A 38 -18.84 -12.25 13.07
N GLY A 39 -17.77 -11.48 12.94
CA GLY A 39 -16.48 -11.78 13.56
C GLY A 39 -16.32 -10.92 14.80
N ASP A 40 -16.40 -11.57 15.96
CA ASP A 40 -15.98 -11.08 17.27
C ASP A 40 -16.38 -9.63 17.63
N ASP A 41 -17.60 -9.50 18.17
CA ASP A 41 -18.13 -8.36 18.95
C ASP A 41 -18.17 -6.95 18.31
N ALA A 42 -17.59 -6.76 17.11
CA ALA A 42 -17.65 -5.52 16.35
C ALA A 42 -18.16 -5.77 14.92
N TRP A 43 -19.09 -4.92 14.46
CA TRP A 43 -19.47 -4.90 13.05
C TRP A 43 -18.31 -4.33 12.25
N GLU A 44 -17.43 -5.19 11.75
CA GLU A 44 -16.38 -4.80 10.82
C GLU A 44 -17.00 -4.53 9.44
N ASP A 45 -17.60 -3.33 9.29
CA ASP A 45 -18.22 -2.85 8.05
C ASP A 45 -17.16 -2.64 6.95
N CYS A 46 -15.88 -2.57 7.34
CA CYS A 46 -14.72 -2.44 6.47
C CYS A 46 -13.83 -3.68 6.51
N LYS A 47 -13.54 -4.26 5.35
CA LYS A 47 -12.50 -5.27 5.17
C LYS A 47 -11.23 -4.63 4.62
N CYS A 48 -10.20 -4.55 5.47
CA CYS A 48 -8.89 -4.09 5.08
C CYS A 48 -8.01 -5.26 4.65
N THR A 49 -7.41 -5.12 3.47
CA THR A 49 -6.28 -5.97 3.09
C THR A 49 -5.01 -5.43 3.76
N PRO A 50 -4.09 -6.31 4.22
CA PRO A 50 -2.81 -5.86 4.77
C PRO A 50 -1.93 -5.25 3.67
N ASP A 51 -0.96 -4.44 4.06
CA ASP A 51 0.12 -4.07 3.14
C ASP A 51 0.92 -5.31 2.72
N VAL A 52 1.26 -5.35 1.43
CA VAL A 52 2.02 -6.45 0.85
C VAL A 52 3.33 -5.93 0.26
N PRO A 53 4.45 -6.67 0.38
CA PRO A 53 5.69 -6.27 -0.27
C PRO A 53 5.49 -6.14 -1.77
N CYS A 54 6.01 -5.07 -2.36
CA CYS A 54 5.87 -4.80 -3.78
C CYS A 54 6.60 -5.92 -4.57
N PRO A 55 5.88 -6.73 -5.36
CA PRO A 55 6.47 -7.89 -6.03
C PRO A 55 7.46 -7.46 -7.12
N GLU A 56 7.25 -6.30 -7.75
CA GLU A 56 8.10 -5.79 -8.83
C GLU A 56 9.51 -5.46 -8.37
N CYS A 57 9.65 -4.79 -7.22
CA CYS A 57 10.95 -4.46 -6.66
C CYS A 57 11.38 -5.42 -5.52
N GLY A 58 10.57 -6.45 -5.22
CA GLY A 58 10.82 -7.36 -4.10
C GLY A 58 10.97 -6.65 -2.75
N GLY A 59 10.30 -5.52 -2.53
CA GLY A 59 10.44 -4.72 -1.30
C GLY A 59 11.67 -3.82 -1.24
N THR A 60 12.42 -3.65 -2.34
CA THR A 60 13.58 -2.75 -2.37
C THR A 60 13.21 -1.29 -2.64
N GLY A 61 12.07 -1.05 -3.31
CA GLY A 61 11.56 0.28 -3.68
C GLY A 61 12.13 0.82 -4.99
N VAL A 62 13.11 0.14 -5.58
CA VAL A 62 13.77 0.50 -6.83
C VAL A 62 13.86 -0.72 -7.74
N LEU A 63 13.74 -0.53 -9.04
CA LEU A 63 14.04 -1.57 -10.01
C LEU A 63 15.53 -1.46 -10.34
N GLY A 64 16.30 -2.48 -9.95
CA GLY A 64 17.74 -2.57 -10.25
C GLY A 64 17.95 -2.57 -11.77
N GLY A 65 18.87 -1.72 -12.23
CA GLY A 65 19.27 -1.63 -13.64
C GLY A 65 20.22 -2.74 -14.04
#